data_AF-A0A9N8MC28-F1
#
_entry.id   AF-A0A9N8MC28-F1
#
_cell.length_a   1.000
_cell.length_b   1.000
_cell.length_c   1.000
_cell.angle_alpha   90.00
_cell.angle_beta   90.00
_cell.angle_gamma   90.00
#
_symmetry.space_group_name_H-M   'P 1'
#
loop_
_entity.id
_entity.type
_entity.pdbx_description
1 polymer ?
#
loop_
_entity_poly.entity_id
_entity_poly.type
_entity_poly.pdbx_seq_one_letter_code
_entity_poly.pdbx_strand_id
1 'polypeptide(L)'
;MAFSLHPGNIVGESAGKASNVNWAARSMATRIPESEHHYTIMDVLDADTLLAADFFLSSAVKYALAPASRRAVMMFVPPTLFDRNGAEVPVFTRAADIFWCCAGIGGIYPSSWVKIPTSAYGASLELVKYCDYWDCGPEAIGEDMHFYVKAMFETKGNVYAETIYSPASQCNVVGSAGSGPVSSYMSDMRARWSQACRHLWGSLDFGYCWPRVLTGSFGQTVKQNSYMNLTTTEEDPDDTPLRLACGHSAKSAE
;
A
#
# COMPACT_ATOMS: atom_id res chain seq x y z
N MET A 1 -14.47 13.32 -13.29
CA MET A 1 -13.87 11.99 -13.01
C MET A 1 -12.58 11.91 -13.80
N ALA A 2 -11.46 11.63 -13.15
CA ALA A 2 -10.15 11.50 -13.78
C ALA A 2 -9.73 10.03 -13.76
N PHE A 3 -9.03 9.58 -14.79
CA PHE A 3 -8.40 8.27 -14.84
C PHE A 3 -7.04 8.38 -15.53
N SER A 4 -6.19 7.39 -15.31
CA SER A 4 -4.94 7.19 -16.03
C SER A 4 -4.88 5.75 -16.54
N LEU A 5 -4.13 5.52 -17.62
CA LEU A 5 -3.86 4.19 -18.14
C LEU A 5 -2.36 3.98 -18.16
N HIS A 6 -1.91 2.93 -17.50
CA HIS A 6 -0.51 2.53 -17.52
C HIS A 6 -0.10 2.14 -18.95
N PRO A 7 1.01 2.67 -19.49
CA PRO A 7 1.38 2.44 -20.90
C PRO A 7 1.95 1.03 -21.16
N GLY A 8 2.37 0.32 -20.10
CA GLY A 8 2.71 -1.11 -20.14
C GLY A 8 4.10 -1.42 -20.71
N ASN A 9 4.85 -0.40 -21.12
CA ASN A 9 6.16 -0.52 -21.77
C ASN A 9 7.26 0.32 -21.06
N ILE A 10 7.09 0.64 -19.79
CA ILE A 10 8.10 1.34 -18.99
C ILE A 10 9.22 0.35 -18.65
N VAL A 11 10.45 0.72 -18.96
CA VAL A 11 11.63 -0.14 -18.75
C VAL A 11 11.91 -0.29 -17.27
N GLY A 12 12.13 -1.53 -16.82
CA GLY A 12 12.45 -1.85 -15.43
C GLY A 12 11.23 -2.13 -14.55
N GLU A 13 10.02 -1.86 -15.03
CA GLU A 13 8.80 -2.20 -14.31
C GLU A 13 8.32 -3.63 -14.58
N SER A 14 7.78 -4.25 -13.55
CA SER A 14 7.06 -5.52 -13.64
C SER A 14 5.57 -5.25 -13.89
N ALA A 15 4.94 -6.02 -14.78
CA ALA A 15 3.51 -5.91 -14.97
C ALA A 15 2.75 -6.35 -13.71
N GLY A 16 1.89 -5.48 -13.16
CA GLY A 16 1.15 -5.80 -11.94
C GLY A 16 0.48 -4.60 -11.29
N LYS A 17 -0.01 -4.82 -10.06
CA LYS A 17 -0.69 -3.80 -9.25
C LYS A 17 0.23 -2.62 -8.94
N ALA A 18 1.46 -2.89 -8.50
CA ALA A 18 2.44 -1.86 -8.13
C ALA A 18 2.66 -0.80 -9.22
N SER A 19 2.95 -1.22 -10.45
CA SER A 19 3.17 -0.31 -11.58
C SER A 19 1.93 0.52 -11.92
N ASN A 20 0.75 -0.11 -11.91
CA ASN A 20 -0.52 0.60 -12.10
C ASN A 20 -0.77 1.66 -11.01
N VAL A 21 -0.52 1.31 -9.74
CA VAL A 21 -0.69 2.23 -8.60
C VAL A 21 0.32 3.37 -8.68
N ASN A 22 1.59 3.07 -8.96
CA ASN A 22 2.64 4.08 -9.10
C ASN A 22 2.30 5.11 -10.18
N TRP A 23 1.94 4.63 -11.38
CA TRP A 23 1.55 5.49 -12.49
C TRP A 23 0.33 6.35 -12.17
N ALA A 24 -0.71 5.73 -11.61
CA ALA A 24 -1.92 6.44 -11.24
C ALA A 24 -1.66 7.48 -10.15
N ALA A 25 -0.87 7.15 -9.13
CA ALA A 25 -0.53 8.04 -8.05
C ALA A 25 0.28 9.26 -8.54
N ARG A 26 1.31 9.03 -9.37
CA ARG A 26 2.09 10.12 -10.00
C ARG A 26 1.19 11.00 -10.84
N SER A 27 0.36 10.42 -11.69
CA SER A 27 -0.58 11.17 -12.54
C SER A 27 -1.63 11.95 -11.75
N MET A 28 -2.05 11.47 -10.59
CA MET A 28 -3.01 12.17 -9.74
C MET A 28 -2.34 13.26 -8.89
N ALA A 29 -1.13 13.02 -8.40
CA ALA A 29 -0.38 13.98 -7.61
C ALA A 29 -0.06 15.28 -8.37
N THR A 30 0.19 15.21 -9.69
CA THR A 30 0.40 16.40 -10.54
C THR A 30 -0.84 17.27 -10.69
N ARG A 31 -2.03 16.74 -10.40
CA ARG A 31 -3.31 17.47 -10.49
C ARG A 31 -3.67 18.17 -9.20
N ILE A 32 -2.97 17.88 -8.11
CA ILE A 32 -3.23 18.43 -6.79
C ILE A 32 -2.24 19.57 -6.58
N PRO A 33 -2.69 20.82 -6.30
CA PRO A 33 -1.79 21.92 -6.04
C PRO A 33 -0.88 21.61 -4.85
N GLU A 34 0.39 22.03 -4.92
CA GLU A 34 1.38 21.74 -3.88
C GLU A 34 0.95 22.24 -2.49
N SER A 35 0.24 23.37 -2.44
CA SER A 35 -0.36 23.90 -1.22
C SER A 35 -1.35 22.96 -0.55
N GLU A 36 -1.86 21.93 -1.24
CA GLU A 36 -2.85 20.98 -0.73
C GLU A 36 -2.25 19.63 -0.32
N HIS A 37 -0.97 19.37 -0.63
CA HIS A 37 -0.35 18.06 -0.39
C HIS A 37 -0.37 17.69 1.09
N HIS A 38 -0.17 18.66 1.98
CA HIS A 38 -0.15 18.48 3.43
C HIS A 38 -1.51 18.15 4.06
N TYR A 39 -2.60 18.17 3.29
CA TYR A 39 -3.94 17.69 3.72
C TYR A 39 -4.61 16.70 2.79
N THR A 40 -3.83 16.07 1.92
CA THR A 40 -4.32 15.06 1.00
C THR A 40 -3.98 13.66 1.50
N ILE A 41 -4.99 12.79 1.51
CA ILE A 41 -4.83 11.34 1.70
C ILE A 41 -5.03 10.69 0.32
N MET A 42 -4.15 9.76 -0.03
CA MET A 42 -4.26 8.91 -1.21
C MET A 42 -4.63 7.50 -0.76
N ASP A 43 -5.81 7.04 -1.16
CA ASP A 43 -6.31 5.70 -0.85
C ASP A 43 -6.03 4.73 -2.01
N VAL A 44 -5.49 3.57 -1.68
CA VAL A 44 -5.27 2.44 -2.59
C VAL A 44 -6.21 1.32 -2.19
N LEU A 45 -7.05 0.88 -3.13
CA LEU A 45 -8.10 -0.11 -2.90
C LEU A 45 -8.09 -1.13 -4.03
N ASP A 46 -8.22 -2.41 -3.70
CA ASP A 46 -8.57 -3.41 -4.72
C ASP A 46 -9.97 -3.17 -5.27
N ALA A 47 -10.20 -3.56 -6.52
CA ALA A 47 -11.44 -3.28 -7.24
C ALA A 47 -12.70 -3.90 -6.60
N ASP A 48 -12.54 -4.93 -5.78
CA ASP A 48 -13.61 -5.58 -5.02
C ASP A 48 -13.68 -5.10 -3.56
N THR A 49 -12.98 -4.03 -3.20
CA THR A 49 -13.09 -3.46 -1.86
C THR A 49 -14.35 -2.61 -1.71
N LEU A 50 -15.17 -2.94 -0.72
CA LEU A 50 -16.25 -2.10 -0.20
C LEU A 50 -15.87 -1.59 1.19
N LEU A 51 -15.75 -0.28 1.32
CA LEU A 51 -15.44 0.34 2.60
C LEU A 51 -16.72 0.56 3.41
N ALA A 52 -16.65 0.35 4.72
CA ALA A 52 -17.70 0.82 5.61
C ALA A 52 -17.81 2.36 5.55
N ALA A 53 -19.02 2.86 5.77
CA ALA A 53 -19.38 4.27 5.48
C ALA A 53 -18.56 5.30 6.29
N ASP A 54 -17.97 4.88 7.40
CA ASP A 54 -17.20 5.70 8.32
C ASP A 54 -15.69 5.69 8.04
N PHE A 55 -15.19 4.92 7.05
CA PHE A 55 -13.76 4.83 6.75
C PHE A 55 -13.15 6.20 6.43
N PHE A 56 -13.71 6.91 5.44
CA PHE A 56 -13.15 8.19 5.00
C PHE A 56 -13.26 9.27 6.08
N LEU A 57 -14.38 9.31 6.81
CA LEU A 57 -14.57 10.25 7.91
C LEU A 57 -13.57 9.98 9.05
N SER A 58 -13.40 8.71 9.42
CA SER A 58 -12.44 8.31 10.45
C SER A 58 -11.00 8.67 10.06
N SER A 59 -10.60 8.35 8.82
CA SER A 59 -9.29 8.70 8.30
C SER A 59 -9.07 10.22 8.29
N ALA A 60 -10.04 10.99 7.80
CA ALA A 60 -9.96 12.45 7.76
C ALA A 60 -9.85 13.09 9.15
N VAL A 61 -10.65 12.63 10.13
CA VAL A 61 -10.60 13.13 11.51
C VAL A 61 -9.25 12.80 12.15
N LYS A 62 -8.77 11.57 12.01
CA LYS A 62 -7.46 11.15 12.54
C LYS A 62 -6.32 11.95 11.93
N TYR A 63 -6.38 12.20 10.63
CA TYR A 63 -5.41 13.04 9.94
C TYR A 63 -5.46 14.48 10.44
N ALA A 64 -6.62 15.12 10.46
CA ALA A 64 -6.79 16.52 10.84
C ALA A 64 -6.34 16.80 12.28
N LEU A 65 -6.58 15.87 13.21
CA LEU A 65 -6.19 15.99 14.62
C LEU A 65 -4.70 15.68 14.87
N ALA A 66 -4.01 15.06 13.92
CA ALA A 66 -2.59 14.76 14.07
C ALA A 66 -1.73 16.02 13.89
N PRO A 67 -0.63 16.18 14.66
CA PRO A 67 0.37 17.22 14.41
C PRO A 67 0.92 17.15 12.99
N ALA A 68 1.34 18.29 12.43
CA ALA A 68 1.85 18.36 11.05
C ALA A 68 3.00 17.37 10.78
N SER A 69 3.93 17.22 11.73
CA SER A 69 5.05 16.27 11.62
C SER A 69 4.60 14.81 11.56
N ARG A 70 3.45 14.46 12.17
CA ARG A 70 2.87 13.13 12.09
C ARG A 70 2.12 12.94 10.78
N ARG A 71 1.31 13.93 10.38
CA ARG A 71 0.54 13.89 9.13
C ARG A 71 1.40 13.55 7.92
N ALA A 72 2.58 14.15 7.82
CA ALA A 72 3.52 13.94 6.71
C ALA A 72 4.04 12.50 6.56
N VAL A 73 3.84 11.64 7.57
CA VAL A 73 4.30 10.24 7.59
C VAL A 73 3.18 9.27 7.94
N MET A 74 1.91 9.67 7.79
CA MET A 74 0.76 8.84 8.17
C MET A 74 0.36 7.84 7.08
N MET A 75 0.00 6.63 7.54
CA MET A 75 -0.77 5.63 6.80
C MET A 75 -2.04 5.27 7.58
N PHE A 76 -3.06 4.82 6.87
CA PHE A 76 -4.39 4.48 7.39
C PHE A 76 -4.71 3.04 7.03
N VAL A 77 -4.82 2.19 8.04
CA VAL A 77 -4.91 0.74 7.85
C VAL A 77 -6.25 0.22 8.38
N PRO A 78 -7.21 -0.14 7.51
CA PRO A 78 -8.44 -0.79 7.91
C PRO A 78 -8.26 -2.30 8.13
N PRO A 79 -9.10 -2.94 8.97
CA PRO A 79 -9.19 -4.40 9.00
C PRO A 79 -9.82 -4.92 7.70
N THR A 80 -9.17 -5.88 7.06
CA THR A 80 -9.69 -6.54 5.85
C THR A 80 -10.55 -7.74 6.21
N LEU A 81 -11.77 -7.81 5.66
CA LEU A 81 -12.75 -8.86 5.91
C LEU A 81 -13.21 -9.50 4.59
N PHE A 82 -13.22 -10.83 4.53
CA PHE A 82 -13.82 -11.58 3.43
C PHE A 82 -15.21 -12.09 3.83
N ASP A 83 -16.22 -11.25 3.65
CA ASP A 83 -17.57 -11.46 4.19
C ASP A 83 -18.70 -11.39 3.15
N ARG A 84 -18.40 -11.06 1.89
CA ARG A 84 -19.44 -10.77 0.88
C ARG A 84 -19.99 -11.99 0.15
N ASN A 85 -19.15 -13.00 -0.12
CA ASN A 85 -19.52 -14.19 -0.90
C ASN A 85 -19.10 -15.51 -0.23
N GLY A 86 -18.91 -15.51 1.10
CA GLY A 86 -18.46 -16.70 1.84
C GLY A 86 -19.37 -17.92 1.74
N ALA A 87 -20.64 -17.73 1.36
CA ALA A 87 -21.58 -18.83 1.10
C ALA A 87 -21.38 -19.49 -0.27
N GLU A 88 -20.70 -18.81 -1.20
CA GLU A 88 -20.55 -19.22 -2.61
C GLU A 88 -19.23 -19.94 -2.87
N VAL A 89 -18.28 -19.90 -1.93
CA VAL A 89 -16.95 -20.50 -2.06
C VAL A 89 -16.81 -21.80 -1.27
N PRO A 90 -15.85 -22.67 -1.64
CA PRO A 90 -15.48 -23.85 -0.86
C PRO A 90 -15.27 -23.56 0.63
N VAL A 91 -15.66 -24.51 1.49
CA VAL A 91 -15.49 -24.37 2.95
C VAL A 91 -14.04 -24.11 3.35
N PHE A 92 -13.08 -24.72 2.64
CA PHE A 92 -11.66 -24.51 2.88
C PHE A 92 -11.16 -23.14 2.44
N THR A 93 -11.69 -22.60 1.33
CA THR A 93 -11.43 -21.21 0.90
C THR A 93 -11.92 -20.25 1.96
N ARG A 94 -13.17 -20.40 2.40
CA ARG A 94 -13.77 -19.58 3.46
C ARG A 94 -12.94 -19.66 4.76
N ALA A 95 -12.59 -20.86 5.20
CA ALA A 95 -11.81 -21.04 6.43
C ALA A 95 -10.43 -20.35 6.33
N ALA A 96 -9.71 -20.54 5.21
CA ALA A 96 -8.42 -19.91 4.97
C ALA A 96 -8.51 -18.39 4.99
N ASP A 97 -9.56 -17.81 4.40
CA ASP A 97 -9.76 -16.37 4.35
C ASP A 97 -10.16 -15.79 5.70
N ILE A 98 -10.96 -16.51 6.50
CA ILE A 98 -11.21 -16.13 7.90
C ILE A 98 -9.90 -16.10 8.70
N PHE A 99 -9.04 -17.11 8.55
CA PHE A 99 -7.73 -17.11 9.22
C PHE A 99 -6.85 -15.95 8.74
N TRP A 100 -6.90 -15.61 7.45
CA TRP A 100 -6.18 -14.45 6.90
C TRP A 100 -6.68 -13.14 7.50
N CYS A 101 -7.99 -12.93 7.61
CA CYS A 101 -8.59 -11.79 8.30
C CYS A 101 -8.13 -11.71 9.75
N CYS A 102 -8.19 -12.83 10.48
CA CYS A 102 -7.74 -12.89 11.87
C CYS A 102 -6.25 -12.52 12.01
N ALA A 103 -5.39 -13.00 11.11
CA ALA A 103 -3.97 -12.67 11.12
C ALA A 103 -3.73 -11.17 10.88
N GLY A 104 -4.41 -10.57 9.89
CA GLY A 104 -4.32 -9.14 9.60
C GLY A 104 -4.82 -8.27 10.77
N ILE A 105 -6.01 -8.59 11.31
CA ILE A 105 -6.58 -7.90 12.48
C ILE A 105 -5.65 -8.03 13.69
N GLY A 106 -5.06 -9.21 13.90
CA GLY A 106 -4.09 -9.47 14.96
C GLY A 106 -2.82 -8.64 14.86
N GLY A 107 -2.49 -8.08 13.69
CA GLY A 107 -1.34 -7.18 13.49
C GLY A 107 -1.64 -5.71 13.73
N ILE A 108 -2.91 -5.28 13.72
CA ILE A 108 -3.28 -3.85 13.71
C ILE A 108 -4.00 -3.38 14.98
N TYR A 109 -3.81 -4.07 16.10
CA TYR A 109 -4.36 -3.67 17.41
C TYR A 109 -3.77 -2.32 17.89
N PRO A 110 -4.42 -1.63 18.86
CA PRO A 110 -4.07 -0.24 19.22
C PRO A 110 -2.60 0.00 19.59
N SER A 111 -1.99 -0.95 20.30
CA SER A 111 -0.60 -0.87 20.76
C SER A 111 0.40 -1.57 19.84
N SER A 112 -0.03 -2.03 18.66
CA SER A 112 0.87 -2.59 17.67
C SER A 112 1.82 -1.52 17.14
N TRP A 113 3.12 -1.80 17.17
CA TRP A 113 4.14 -0.94 16.58
C TRP A 113 4.28 -1.13 15.08
N VAL A 114 3.83 -2.28 14.56
CA VAL A 114 3.95 -2.65 13.15
C VAL A 114 2.57 -3.00 12.63
N LYS A 115 2.05 -2.18 11.70
CA LYS A 115 0.70 -2.34 11.17
C LYS A 115 0.77 -2.37 9.66
N ILE A 116 0.97 -3.57 9.13
CA ILE A 116 1.11 -3.81 7.71
C ILE A 116 -0.29 -3.80 7.09
N PRO A 117 -0.55 -2.96 6.06
CA PRO A 117 -1.82 -2.98 5.37
C PRO A 117 -2.01 -4.25 4.54
N THR A 118 -3.25 -4.53 4.19
CA THR A 118 -3.59 -5.65 3.30
C THR A 118 -4.68 -5.17 2.35
N SER A 119 -4.37 -5.12 1.07
CA SER A 119 -5.23 -4.83 -0.07
C SER A 119 -5.86 -3.42 -0.14
N ALA A 120 -6.24 -2.84 1.01
CA ALA A 120 -6.84 -1.53 1.16
C ALA A 120 -6.10 -0.71 2.23
N TYR A 121 -5.72 0.52 1.90
CA TYR A 121 -5.11 1.46 2.85
C TYR A 121 -5.10 2.89 2.30
N GLY A 122 -4.91 3.86 3.19
CA GLY A 122 -4.61 5.24 2.84
C GLY A 122 -3.18 5.62 3.21
N ALA A 123 -2.60 6.58 2.51
CA ALA A 123 -1.33 7.21 2.86
C ALA A 123 -1.40 8.71 2.65
N SER A 124 -0.76 9.49 3.53
CA SER A 124 -0.60 10.93 3.28
C SER A 124 0.17 11.17 1.98
N LEU A 125 -0.26 12.15 1.17
CA LEU A 125 0.42 12.44 -0.10
C LEU A 125 1.89 12.87 0.12
N GLU A 126 2.17 13.53 1.25
CA GLU A 126 3.55 13.85 1.64
C GLU A 126 4.40 12.60 1.84
N LEU A 127 3.90 11.56 2.53
CA LEU A 127 4.61 10.28 2.68
C LEU A 127 4.84 9.60 1.33
N VAL A 128 3.80 9.57 0.48
CA VAL A 128 3.87 8.98 -0.86
C VAL A 128 4.97 9.66 -1.69
N LYS A 129 5.00 10.99 -1.72
CA LYS A 129 6.04 11.75 -2.43
C LYS A 129 7.42 11.58 -1.77
N TYR A 130 7.47 11.53 -0.45
CA TYR A 130 8.72 11.35 0.30
C TYR A 130 9.39 10.01 -0.03
N CYS A 131 8.58 8.95 -0.14
CA CYS A 131 9.05 7.62 -0.54
C CYS A 131 9.28 7.49 -2.05
N ASP A 132 9.10 8.54 -2.86
CA ASP A 132 9.13 8.45 -4.32
C ASP A 132 8.15 7.37 -4.85
N TYR A 133 6.91 7.42 -4.34
CA TYR A 133 5.79 6.57 -4.76
C TYR A 133 6.09 5.07 -4.59
N TRP A 134 5.53 4.22 -5.46
CA TRP A 134 5.60 2.76 -5.35
C TRP A 134 6.76 2.20 -6.16
N ASP A 135 7.50 1.27 -5.55
CA ASP A 135 8.50 0.50 -6.29
C ASP A 135 7.78 -0.46 -7.25
N CYS A 136 8.28 -0.52 -8.48
CA CYS A 136 7.64 -1.26 -9.57
C CYS A 136 8.50 -2.45 -10.04
N GLY A 137 9.61 -2.71 -9.34
CA GLY A 137 10.52 -3.80 -9.64
C GLY A 137 9.94 -5.18 -9.26
N PRO A 138 10.65 -6.26 -9.65
CA PRO A 138 10.24 -7.64 -9.37
C PRO A 138 10.20 -7.99 -7.87
N GLU A 139 10.80 -7.17 -7.01
CA GLU A 139 10.77 -7.29 -5.55
C GLU A 139 9.44 -6.83 -4.93
N ALA A 140 8.69 -5.95 -5.61
CA ALA A 140 7.51 -5.27 -5.06
C ALA A 140 6.17 -5.96 -5.44
N ILE A 141 6.11 -7.29 -5.34
CA ILE A 141 4.92 -8.07 -5.74
C ILE A 141 3.75 -7.86 -4.79
N GLY A 142 4.03 -7.86 -3.48
CA GLY A 142 3.06 -7.51 -2.43
C GLY A 142 3.06 -5.99 -2.21
N GLU A 143 2.54 -5.25 -3.19
CA GLU A 143 2.60 -3.78 -3.27
C GLU A 143 2.28 -3.06 -1.94
N ASP A 144 1.24 -3.50 -1.24
CA ASP A 144 0.77 -2.93 0.03
C ASP A 144 1.77 -3.10 1.17
N MET A 145 2.22 -4.33 1.42
CA MET A 145 3.25 -4.65 2.40
C MET A 145 4.58 -4.00 2.02
N HIS A 146 4.94 -4.06 0.73
CA HIS A 146 6.17 -3.51 0.20
C HIS A 146 6.25 -2.00 0.41
N PHE A 147 5.18 -1.26 0.09
CA PHE A 147 5.14 0.19 0.30
C PHE A 147 5.25 0.55 1.79
N TYR A 148 4.60 -0.21 2.67
CA TYR A 148 4.77 -0.03 4.12
C TYR A 148 6.22 -0.27 4.57
N VAL A 149 6.85 -1.35 4.10
CA VAL A 149 8.25 -1.68 4.39
C VAL A 149 9.18 -0.59 3.86
N LYS A 150 8.99 -0.16 2.61
CA LYS A 150 9.69 0.99 2.02
C LYS A 150 9.55 2.20 2.93
N ALA A 151 8.33 2.62 3.26
CA ALA A 151 8.07 3.74 4.14
C ALA A 151 8.78 3.61 5.50
N MET A 152 8.84 2.41 6.09
CA MET A 152 9.62 2.15 7.30
C MET A 152 11.11 2.47 7.10
N PHE A 153 11.74 2.01 6.02
CA PHE A 153 13.15 2.32 5.76
C PHE A 153 13.39 3.79 5.39
N GLU A 154 12.58 4.36 4.49
CA GLU A 154 12.71 5.73 4.01
C GLU A 154 12.56 6.73 5.18
N THR A 155 11.61 6.50 6.08
CA THR A 155 11.36 7.36 7.24
C THR A 155 12.20 7.00 8.47
N LYS A 156 13.13 6.05 8.34
CA LYS A 156 13.95 5.54 9.47
C LYS A 156 13.10 5.04 10.65
N GLY A 157 11.99 4.39 10.33
CA GLY A 157 11.03 3.82 11.27
C GLY A 157 10.00 4.80 11.81
N ASN A 158 9.92 6.02 11.28
CA ASN A 158 8.98 7.05 11.77
C ASN A 158 7.61 7.04 11.07
N VAL A 159 7.41 6.19 10.05
CA VAL A 159 6.08 6.01 9.45
C VAL A 159 5.06 5.64 10.52
N TYR A 160 3.94 6.36 10.51
CA TYR A 160 2.89 6.23 11.50
C TYR A 160 1.68 5.57 10.87
N ALA A 161 1.55 4.26 11.06
CA ALA A 161 0.37 3.54 10.65
C ALA A 161 -0.74 3.64 11.73
N GLU A 162 -1.81 4.34 11.40
CA GLU A 162 -3.01 4.45 12.22
C GLU A 162 -4.00 3.37 11.83
N THR A 163 -4.52 2.65 12.83
CA THR A 163 -5.59 1.67 12.59
C THR A 163 -6.91 2.43 12.43
N ILE A 164 -7.58 2.21 11.31
CA ILE A 164 -8.94 2.70 11.10
C ILE A 164 -9.89 1.56 11.40
N TYR A 165 -10.62 1.62 12.51
CA TYR A 165 -11.57 0.58 12.95
C TYR A 165 -12.88 0.60 12.13
N SER A 166 -12.74 0.71 10.81
CA SER A 166 -13.79 0.68 9.82
C SER A 166 -13.35 -0.34 8.75
N PRO A 167 -14.05 -1.48 8.60
CA PRO A 167 -13.56 -2.60 7.80
C PRO A 167 -13.57 -2.32 6.30
N ALA A 168 -12.57 -2.88 5.63
CA ALA A 168 -12.53 -3.06 4.18
C ALA A 168 -13.09 -4.45 3.85
N SER A 169 -14.32 -4.48 3.37
CA SER A 169 -15.04 -5.71 3.02
C SER A 169 -14.71 -6.14 1.59
N GLN A 170 -14.36 -7.42 1.42
CA GLN A 170 -13.83 -8.01 0.19
C GLN A 170 -14.56 -9.30 -0.17
N CYS A 171 -14.38 -9.73 -1.43
CA CYS A 171 -14.84 -11.05 -1.85
C CYS A 171 -13.76 -12.10 -1.63
N ASN A 172 -14.15 -13.27 -1.15
CA ASN A 172 -13.38 -14.49 -1.35
C ASN A 172 -13.15 -14.69 -2.85
N VAL A 173 -11.95 -15.16 -3.22
CA VAL A 173 -11.62 -15.42 -4.62
C VAL A 173 -12.47 -16.57 -5.18
N VAL A 174 -12.98 -16.36 -6.40
CA VAL A 174 -13.75 -17.34 -7.17
C VAL A 174 -12.97 -17.67 -8.44
N GLY A 175 -12.93 -18.94 -8.80
CA GLY A 175 -12.31 -19.41 -10.03
C GLY A 175 -13.19 -19.21 -11.25
N SER A 176 -12.68 -19.60 -12.41
CA SER A 176 -13.49 -19.64 -13.64
C SER A 176 -14.63 -20.63 -13.48
N ALA A 177 -15.81 -20.28 -14.03
CA ALA A 177 -16.97 -21.16 -14.02
C ALA A 177 -16.64 -22.53 -14.66
N GLY A 178 -16.91 -23.61 -13.94
CA GLY A 178 -16.76 -24.97 -14.44
C GLY A 178 -17.99 -25.47 -15.20
N SER A 179 -17.88 -26.65 -15.80
CA SER A 179 -18.99 -27.34 -16.50
C SER A 179 -20.05 -27.93 -15.55
N GLY A 180 -19.86 -27.81 -14.24
CA GLY A 180 -20.77 -28.29 -13.20
C GLY A 180 -20.23 -28.04 -11.78
N PRO A 181 -21.02 -28.32 -10.73
CA PRO A 181 -20.72 -27.90 -9.35
C PRO A 181 -19.35 -28.36 -8.82
N VAL A 182 -18.99 -29.63 -9.07
CA VAL A 182 -17.69 -30.18 -8.63
C VAL A 182 -16.52 -29.50 -9.34
N SER A 183 -16.65 -29.27 -10.64
CA SER A 183 -15.59 -28.61 -11.41
C SER A 183 -15.41 -27.13 -11.01
N SER A 184 -16.50 -26.41 -10.72
CA SER A 184 -16.45 -25.04 -10.19
C SER A 184 -15.81 -25.03 -8.81
N TYR A 185 -16.21 -25.93 -7.91
CA TYR A 185 -15.60 -26.07 -6.59
C TYR A 185 -14.07 -26.28 -6.66
N MET A 186 -13.59 -27.15 -7.57
CA MET A 186 -12.16 -27.33 -7.77
C MET A 186 -11.48 -26.11 -8.42
N SER A 187 -12.18 -25.40 -9.28
CA SER A 187 -11.71 -24.14 -9.88
C SER A 187 -11.47 -23.09 -8.79
N ASP A 188 -12.41 -22.92 -7.88
CA ASP A 188 -12.32 -21.98 -6.75
C ASP A 188 -11.17 -22.33 -5.81
N MET A 189 -11.01 -23.62 -5.47
CA MET A 189 -9.87 -24.06 -4.65
C MET A 189 -8.53 -23.77 -5.34
N ARG A 190 -8.42 -23.97 -6.67
CA ARG A 190 -7.20 -23.66 -7.43
C ARG A 190 -6.94 -22.15 -7.51
N ALA A 191 -7.98 -21.35 -7.67
CA ALA A 191 -7.87 -19.89 -7.66
C ALA A 191 -7.36 -19.42 -6.29
N ARG A 192 -7.91 -19.95 -5.20
CA ARG A 192 -7.46 -19.64 -3.84
C ARG A 192 -6.04 -20.09 -3.54
N TRP A 193 -5.65 -21.28 -4.03
CA TRP A 193 -4.27 -21.75 -3.95
C TRP A 193 -3.31 -20.79 -4.68
N SER A 194 -3.66 -20.40 -5.91
CA SER A 194 -2.86 -19.47 -6.70
C SER A 194 -2.72 -18.11 -6.03
N GLN A 195 -3.79 -17.62 -5.39
CA GLN A 195 -3.75 -16.41 -4.57
C GLN A 195 -2.84 -16.57 -3.34
N ALA A 196 -2.92 -17.69 -2.61
CA ALA A 196 -2.00 -17.98 -1.50
C ALA A 196 -0.54 -18.01 -1.95
N CYS A 197 -0.24 -18.61 -3.10
CA CYS A 197 1.11 -18.60 -3.65
C CYS A 197 1.58 -17.15 -3.90
N ARG A 198 0.76 -16.29 -4.50
CA ARG A 198 1.14 -14.87 -4.67
C ARG A 198 1.37 -14.14 -3.35
N HIS A 199 0.54 -14.39 -2.32
CA HIS A 199 0.77 -13.80 -1.00
C HIS A 199 2.09 -14.27 -0.37
N LEU A 200 2.46 -15.54 -0.56
CA LEU A 200 3.75 -16.05 -0.11
C LEU A 200 4.92 -15.34 -0.79
N TRP A 201 4.76 -14.85 -2.02
CA TRP A 201 5.81 -14.10 -2.72
C TRP A 201 6.06 -12.72 -2.08
N GLY A 202 5.20 -12.25 -1.17
CA GLY A 202 5.54 -11.14 -0.26
C GLY A 202 6.77 -11.42 0.61
N SER A 203 7.15 -12.69 0.80
CA SER A 203 8.44 -13.03 1.42
C SER A 203 9.67 -12.49 0.67
N LEU A 204 9.52 -12.10 -0.61
CA LEU A 204 10.57 -11.43 -1.37
C LEU A 204 10.94 -10.05 -0.80
N ASP A 205 10.07 -9.45 0.03
CA ASP A 205 10.42 -8.25 0.81
C ASP A 205 11.60 -8.50 1.74
N PHE A 206 11.90 -9.75 2.11
CA PHE A 206 13.15 -10.08 2.78
C PHE A 206 14.37 -9.66 1.95
N GLY A 207 14.34 -9.90 0.63
CA GLY A 207 15.39 -9.49 -0.29
C GLY A 207 15.50 -7.97 -0.46
N TYR A 208 14.41 -7.23 -0.22
CA TYR A 208 14.43 -5.77 -0.14
C TYR A 208 15.01 -5.27 1.18
N CYS A 209 14.55 -5.84 2.30
CA CYS A 209 14.95 -5.43 3.65
C CYS A 209 16.40 -5.76 3.96
N TRP A 210 16.82 -7.00 3.65
CA TRP A 210 18.05 -7.58 4.14
C TRP A 210 19.30 -6.80 3.72
N PRO A 211 19.48 -6.42 2.44
CA PRO A 211 20.59 -5.58 2.03
C PRO A 211 20.61 -4.25 2.76
N ARG A 212 19.46 -3.58 2.91
CA ARG A 212 19.35 -2.27 3.58
C ARG A 212 19.75 -2.33 5.04
N VAL A 213 19.34 -3.38 5.74
CA VAL A 213 19.73 -3.62 7.12
C VAL A 213 21.24 -3.84 7.23
N LEU A 214 21.83 -4.66 6.35
CA LEU A 214 23.26 -4.94 6.36
C LEU A 214 24.12 -3.71 6.02
N THR A 215 23.68 -2.86 5.09
CA THR A 215 24.42 -1.67 4.67
C THR A 215 24.11 -0.43 5.51
N GLY A 216 23.14 -0.50 6.42
CA GLY A 216 22.66 0.65 7.17
C GLY A 216 21.99 1.71 6.30
N SER A 217 21.44 1.32 5.14
CA SER A 217 20.78 2.23 4.20
C SER A 217 19.37 2.58 4.68
N PHE A 218 19.31 3.43 5.71
CA PHE A 218 18.08 4.00 6.26
C PHE A 218 17.95 5.47 5.87
N GLY A 219 16.75 5.89 5.47
CA GLY A 219 16.50 7.24 4.96
C GLY A 219 16.13 7.23 3.49
N GLN A 220 15.90 8.43 2.95
CA GLN A 220 15.43 8.61 1.59
C GLN A 220 16.42 8.02 0.57
N THR A 221 15.93 7.13 -0.28
CA THR A 221 16.65 6.64 -1.47
C THR A 221 16.81 7.78 -2.45
N VAL A 222 17.96 7.83 -3.13
CA VAL A 222 18.15 8.76 -4.25
C VAL A 222 17.05 8.50 -5.29
N LYS A 223 16.20 9.50 -5.54
CA LYS A 223 15.14 9.43 -6.56
C LYS A 223 15.77 9.02 -7.90
N GLN A 224 15.25 7.98 -8.53
CA GLN A 224 15.69 7.67 -9.89
C GLN A 224 14.87 8.55 -10.86
N ASN A 225 15.52 9.46 -11.57
CA ASN A 225 14.91 10.29 -12.63
C ASN A 225 14.43 9.49 -13.86
N SER A 226 14.34 8.16 -13.76
CA SER A 226 14.13 7.24 -14.88
C SER A 226 12.66 6.91 -15.16
N TYR A 227 11.71 7.56 -14.49
CA TYR A 227 10.28 7.40 -14.78
C TYR A 227 9.87 8.13 -16.07
N MET A 228 10.53 7.79 -17.17
CA MET A 228 10.33 8.32 -18.51
C MET A 228 9.64 7.25 -19.34
N ASN A 229 8.43 7.54 -19.80
CA ASN A 229 7.82 6.76 -20.88
C ASN A 229 8.75 6.80 -22.10
N LEU A 230 8.92 5.66 -22.77
CA LEU A 230 9.54 5.65 -24.09
C LEU A 230 8.59 6.40 -25.05
N THR A 231 8.92 7.67 -25.32
CA THR A 231 8.22 8.74 -26.09
C THR A 231 7.17 9.55 -25.29
N THR A 232 7.17 10.90 -25.22
CA THR A 232 7.82 12.01 -25.95
C THR A 232 8.28 13.11 -24.99
N THR A 233 9.31 13.85 -25.43
CA THR A 233 9.92 15.06 -24.84
C THR A 233 8.94 16.07 -24.24
N GLU A 234 9.10 16.39 -22.96
CA GLU A 234 8.95 17.74 -22.40
C GLU A 234 9.68 17.77 -21.04
N GLU A 235 10.66 18.67 -20.91
CA GLU A 235 11.48 18.88 -19.72
C GLU A 235 10.67 19.65 -18.66
N ASP A 236 10.64 19.17 -17.42
CA ASP A 236 10.06 19.89 -16.28
C ASP A 236 11.20 20.43 -15.39
N PRO A 237 11.26 21.74 -15.09
CA PRO A 237 12.29 22.31 -14.24
C PRO A 237 11.85 22.33 -12.78
N ASP A 238 12.83 22.11 -11.90
CA ASP A 238 12.85 22.45 -10.45
C ASP A 238 12.51 21.32 -9.45
N ASP A 239 13.55 20.56 -9.06
CA ASP A 239 13.53 19.57 -7.95
C ASP A 239 14.26 20.17 -6.73
N THR A 240 13.52 20.86 -5.85
CA THR A 240 14.04 21.29 -4.55
C THR A 240 13.74 20.21 -3.49
N PRO A 241 14.74 19.64 -2.79
CA PRO A 241 14.51 18.57 -1.83
C PRO A 241 13.80 19.08 -0.57
N LEU A 242 12.59 18.57 -0.31
CA LEU A 242 11.83 18.73 0.94
C LEU A 242 12.60 18.08 2.11
N ARG A 243 13.14 18.91 3.01
CA ARG A 243 13.74 18.46 4.27
C ARG A 243 12.66 18.40 5.35
N LEU A 244 12.29 17.20 5.80
CA LEU A 244 11.55 17.02 7.06
C LEU A 244 12.47 17.38 8.24
N ALA A 245 12.05 18.36 9.05
CA ALA A 245 12.80 18.82 10.21
C ALA A 245 12.86 17.71 11.29
N CYS A 246 14.01 17.09 11.43
CA CYS A 246 14.29 16.14 12.51
C CYS A 246 14.52 16.92 13.81
N GLY A 247 13.49 17.04 14.66
CA GLY A 247 13.61 17.67 15.97
C GLY A 247 14.49 16.87 16.92
N HIS A 248 15.78 17.22 17.03
CA HIS A 248 16.64 16.77 18.12
C HIS A 248 16.39 17.64 19.36
N SER A 249 15.69 17.10 20.35
CA SER A 249 15.74 17.61 21.73
C SER A 249 16.73 16.77 22.53
N ALA A 250 18.02 17.06 22.39
CA ALA A 250 19.01 16.62 23.37
C ALA A 250 18.94 17.58 24.57
N LYS A 251 18.29 17.15 25.66
CA LYS A 251 18.49 17.77 26.96
C LYS A 251 19.69 17.08 27.61
N SER A 252 20.82 17.75 27.61
CA SER A 252 21.90 17.52 28.57
C SER A 252 21.43 18.00 29.95
N ALA A 253 21.42 17.10 30.92
CA ALA A 253 21.36 17.46 32.34
C ALA A 253 22.76 17.31 32.91
N GLU A 254 23.30 18.42 33.41
CA GLU A 254 24.21 18.45 34.57
C GLU A 254 23.42 18.14 35.85
#